data_AF-A0A661KGI2-F1
#
_entry.id   AF-A0A661KGI2-F1
#
_cell.length_a   1.000
_cell.length_b   1.000
_cell.length_c   1.000
_cell.angle_alpha   90.00
_cell.angle_beta   90.00
_cell.angle_gamma   90.00
#
_symmetry.space_group_name_H-M   'P 1'
#
loop_
_entity.id
_entity.type
_entity.pdbx_description
1 polymer ?
#
loop_
_entity_poly.entity_id
_entity_poly.type
_entity_poly.pdbx_seq_one_letter_code
_entity_poly.pdbx_strand_id
1 'polypeptide(L)' 'MKVIEGGYKKGLWLHDPDAHTQEEIDFLNEAFRRVGKADPRWLKLIWEPKKEKPKLTVVK' A
#
# COMPACT_ATOMS: atom_id res chain seq x y z
N MET A 1 -7.38 -17.95 -21.11
CA MET A 1 -6.52 -17.95 -19.91
C MET A 1 -7.17 -17.04 -18.87
N LYS A 2 -7.52 -17.56 -17.69
CA LYS A 2 -8.24 -16.78 -16.67
C LYS A 2 -7.19 -16.11 -15.77
N VAL A 3 -6.94 -14.82 -16.00
CA VAL A 3 -6.13 -13.99 -15.11
C VAL A 3 -6.86 -13.94 -13.77
N ILE A 4 -6.26 -14.48 -12.71
CA ILE A 4 -6.73 -14.20 -11.36
C ILE A 4 -6.19 -12.82 -11.05
N GLU A 5 -7.00 -11.79 -11.22
CA GLU A 5 -6.63 -10.44 -10.80
C GLU A 5 -6.43 -10.46 -9.28
N GLY A 6 -5.18 -10.59 -8.85
CA GLY A 6 -4.75 -10.35 -7.46
C GLY A 6 -4.83 -8.85 -7.12
N GLY A 7 -5.93 -8.21 -7.50
CA GLY A 7 -6.16 -6.78 -7.34
C GLY A 7 -6.78 -6.51 -5.99
N TYR A 8 -6.04 -5.75 -5.18
CA TYR A 8 -6.54 -4.69 -4.31
C TYR A 8 -8.07 -4.67 -4.08
N LYS A 9 -8.49 -4.94 -2.83
CA LYS A 9 -9.91 -4.85 -2.45
C LYS A 9 -10.28 -3.37 -2.30
N LYS A 10 -11.07 -2.87 -3.26
CA LYS A 10 -11.64 -1.52 -3.24
C LYS A 10 -12.28 -1.21 -1.88
N GLY A 11 -11.89 -0.08 -1.28
CA GLY A 11 -12.40 0.39 0.01
C GLY A 11 -11.74 -0.22 1.25
N LEU A 12 -10.72 -1.05 1.09
CA LEU A 12 -9.90 -1.53 2.21
C LEU A 12 -8.67 -0.63 2.36
N TRP A 13 -8.60 0.08 3.48
CA TRP A 13 -7.51 1.03 3.78
C TRP A 13 -6.13 0.35 3.64
N LEU A 14 -5.17 1.02 2.98
CA LEU A 14 -3.82 0.52 2.65
C LEU A 14 -3.76 -0.64 1.64
N HIS A 15 -4.87 -0.95 0.97
CA HIS A 15 -4.94 -2.00 -0.05
C HIS A 15 -5.59 -1.51 -1.35
N ASP A 16 -5.65 -0.22 -1.61
CA ASP A 16 -6.14 0.33 -2.88
C ASP A 16 -5.32 1.57 -3.27
N PRO A 17 -4.35 1.45 -4.19
CA PRO A 17 -3.48 2.56 -4.59
C PRO A 17 -4.23 3.69 -5.30
N ASP A 18 -5.46 3.46 -5.77
CA ASP A 18 -6.29 4.47 -6.43
C ASP A 18 -7.27 5.14 -5.45
N ALA A 19 -7.35 4.67 -4.19
CA ALA A 19 -8.24 5.23 -3.18
C ALA A 19 -7.70 6.51 -2.51
N HIS A 20 -6.39 6.76 -2.60
CA HIS A 20 -5.73 7.91 -2.02
C HIS A 20 -4.76 8.53 -3.02
N THR A 21 -4.70 9.85 -3.03
CA THR A 21 -3.68 10.59 -3.78
C THR A 21 -2.30 10.34 -3.18
N GLN A 22 -1.25 10.56 -3.98
CA GLN A 22 0.13 10.44 -3.48
C GLN A 22 0.39 11.43 -2.32
N GLU A 23 -0.21 12.62 -2.37
CA GLU A 23 -0.08 13.64 -1.33
C GLU A 23 -0.65 13.17 0.02
N GLU A 24 -1.82 12.54 0.02
CA GLU A 24 -2.43 11.97 1.23
C GLU A 24 -1.59 10.84 1.82
N ILE A 25 -1.01 10.00 0.96
CA ILE A 25 -0.11 8.91 1.36
C ILE A 25 1.16 9.47 1.98
N ASP A 26 1.78 10.47 1.35
CA ASP A 26 3.01 11.09 1.83
C ASP A 26 2.80 11.79 3.17
N PHE A 27 1.68 12.52 3.33
CA PHE A 27 1.29 13.15 4.59
C PHE A 27 1.15 12.11 5.72
N LEU A 28 0.43 11.02 5.47
CA LEU A 28 0.23 9.96 6.45
C LEU A 28 1.54 9.24 6.82
N ASN A 29 2.39 8.99 5.82
CA ASN A 29 3.71 8.41 6.00
C ASN A 29 4.63 9.31 6.84
N GLU A 30 4.58 10.62 6.64
CA GLU A 30 5.33 11.57 7.47
C GLU A 30 4.85 11.53 8.93
N ALA A 31 3.53 11.49 9.15
CA ALA A 31 2.96 11.36 10.48
C ALA A 31 3.45 10.06 11.16
N PHE A 32 3.44 8.92 10.46
CA PHE A 32 3.97 7.65 10.97
C PHE A 32 5.47 7.68 11.25
N ARG A 33 6.27 8.34 10.41
CA ARG A 33 7.71 8.54 10.68
C ARG A 33 7.92 9.35 11.95
N ARG A 34 7.09 10.38 12.20
CA ARG A 34 7.18 11.22 13.39
C ARG A 34 6.82 10.46 14.66
N VAL A 35 5.70 9.73 14.68
CA VAL A 35 5.33 8.89 15.84
C VAL A 35 6.22 7.66 15.98
N GLY A 36 6.81 7.19 14.89
CA GLY A 36 7.81 6.12 14.84
C GLY A 36 9.08 6.41 15.62
N LYS A 37 9.41 7.70 15.83
CA LYS A 37 10.51 8.13 16.72
C LYS A 37 10.23 7.79 18.19
N ALA A 38 8.96 7.75 18.59
CA ALA A 38 8.54 7.42 19.94
C ALA A 38 8.24 5.92 20.12
N ASP A 39 7.59 5.30 19.14
CA ASP A 39 7.38 3.85 19.09
C ASP A 39 7.62 3.31 17.66
N PRO A 40 8.66 2.50 17.43
CA PRO A 40 8.99 1.94 16.12
C PRO A 40 7.86 1.11 15.47
N ARG A 41 6.86 0.64 16.23
CA ARG A 41 5.73 -0.13 15.70
C ARG A 41 4.94 0.66 14.64
N TRP A 42 4.87 1.97 14.77
CA TRP A 42 4.17 2.84 13.82
C TRP A 42 4.81 2.85 12.43
N LEU A 43 6.12 2.56 12.33
CA LEU A 43 6.82 2.49 11.04
C LEU A 43 6.30 1.36 10.14
N LYS A 44 5.66 0.33 10.73
CA LYS A 44 5.02 -0.77 9.97
C LYS A 44 3.78 -0.33 9.19
N LEU A 45 3.23 0.85 9.51
CA LEU A 45 2.06 1.41 8.86
C LEU A 45 2.43 2.34 7.71
N ILE A 46 3.72 2.63 7.51
CA ILE A 46 4.19 3.35 6.33
C ILE A 46 3.81 2.53 5.11
N TRP A 47 3.14 3.18 4.17
CA TRP A 47 2.58 2.55 3.00
C TRP A 47 3.13 3.18 1.72
N GLU A 48 3.85 2.38 0.95
CA GLU A 48 4.43 2.76 -0.34
C GLU A 48 3.92 1.78 -1.41
N PRO A 49 2.69 1.98 -1.91
CA PRO A 49 2.12 1.06 -2.88
C PRO A 49 2.95 1.07 -4.17
N LYS A 50 3.37 -0.12 -4.62
CA LYS A 50 3.97 -0.27 -5.94
C LYS A 50 2.89 -0.03 -6.99
N LYS A 51 3.06 1.03 -7.79
CA LYS A 51 2.17 1.33 -8.94
C LYS A 51 2.23 0.23 -10.01
N GLU A 52 3.33 -0.50 -10.09
CA GLU A 52 3.46 -1.66 -10.95
C GLU A 52 2.72 -2.86 -10.34
N LYS A 53 1.58 -3.24 -10.94
CA LYS A 53 0.87 -4.47 -10.56
C LYS A 53 1.80 -5.67 -10.83
N PRO A 54 2.11 -6.52 -9.84
CA PRO A 54 2.90 -7.72 -10.09
C PRO A 54 2.15 -8.61 -11.08
N LYS A 55 2.78 -8.91 -12.22
CA LYS A 55 2.25 -9.90 -13.17
C LYS A 55 2.37 -11.29 -12.53
N LEU A 56 1.30 -11.74 -11.88
CA LEU A 56 1.21 -13.12 -11.39
C LEU A 56 1.15 -14.07 -12.59
N THR A 57 2.24 -14.80 -12.83
CA THR A 57 2.28 -15.89 -13.80
C THR A 57 2.09 -17.20 -13.05
N VAL A 58 1.13 -18.01 -13.49
CA VAL A 58 0.93 -19.36 -12.96
C VAL A 58 2.11 -20.21 -13.44
N VAL A 59 2.96 -20.64 -12.50
CA VAL A 59 3.97 -21.67 -12.77
C VAL A 59 3.23 -23.01 -12.83
N LYS A 60 3.34 -23.71 -13.95
CA LYS A 60 2.76 -25.04 -14.17
C LYS A 60 3.73 -26.13 -13.75
#